data_AF-A0AAP5QP38-F1
#
_entry.id   AF-A0AAP5QP38-F1
#
_cell.length_a   1.000
_cell.length_b   1.000
_cell.length_c   1.000
_cell.angle_alpha   90.00
_cell.angle_beta   90.00
_cell.angle_gamma   90.00
#
_symmetry.space_group_name_H-M   'P 1'
#
loop_
_entity.id
_entity.type
_entity.pdbx_description
1 polymer ?
#
loop_
_entity_poly.entity_id
_entity_poly.type
_entity_poly.pdbx_seq_one_letter_code
_entity_poly.pdbx_strand_id
1 'polypeptide(L)' 'MKEPTIAECLKKAGLILNGQAAREEVSDWACEYVAADDPAVEDETVWEMLVYLSGFDLKDSPDAYLHTLEE' A
#
# COMPACT_ATOMS: atom_id res chain seq x y z
N MET A 1 2.66 -5.65 -15.81
CA MET A 1 2.44 -4.38 -15.09
C MET A 1 3.72 -3.56 -15.21
N LYS A 2 3.66 -2.22 -15.29
CA LYS A 2 4.88 -1.41 -15.24
C LYS A 2 5.33 -1.36 -13.78
N GLU A 3 6.63 -1.50 -13.53
CA GLU A 3 7.21 -1.29 -12.19
C GLU A 3 6.79 0.09 -11.65
N PRO A 4 6.24 0.15 -10.42
CA PRO A 4 5.85 1.40 -9.81
C PRO A 4 7.09 2.09 -9.23
N THR A 5 7.02 3.40 -9.09
CA THR A 5 8.09 4.20 -8.52
C THR A 5 7.84 4.45 -7.04
N ILE A 6 8.92 4.77 -6.30
CA ILE A 6 8.80 5.23 -4.92
C ILE A 6 7.90 6.48 -4.81
N ALA A 7 7.92 7.37 -5.81
CA ALA A 7 7.07 8.55 -5.85
C ALA A 7 5.58 8.19 -5.97
N GLU A 8 5.23 7.13 -6.71
CA GLU A 8 3.86 6.63 -6.80
C GLU A 8 3.40 6.02 -5.47
N CYS A 9 4.26 5.24 -4.80
CA CYS A 9 3.98 4.68 -3.48
C CYS A 9 3.74 5.78 -2.44
N LEU A 10 4.61 6.79 -2.38
CA LEU A 10 4.48 7.93 -1.48
C LEU A 10 3.23 8.76 -1.78
N LYS A 11 2.89 8.94 -3.06
CA LYS A 11 1.65 9.61 -3.45
C LYS A 11 0.42 8.84 -2.94
N LYS A 12 0.40 7.51 -3.09
CA LYS A 12 -0.69 6.65 -2.61
C LYS A 12 -0.84 6.72 -1.09
N ALA A 13 0.26 6.64 -0.34
CA ALA A 13 0.26 6.84 1.11
C ALA A 13 -0.29 8.23 1.49
N GLY A 14 0.18 9.28 0.80
CA GLY A 14 -0.30 10.65 1.03
C GLY A 14 -1.81 10.81 0.79
N LEU A 15 -2.38 10.16 -0.23
CA LEU A 15 -3.82 10.19 -0.48
C LEU A 15 -4.63 9.61 0.69
N ILE A 16 -4.14 8.54 1.33
CA ILE A 16 -4.77 7.97 2.53
C ILE A 16 -4.68 8.95 3.70
N LEU A 17 -3.48 9.47 3.98
CA LEU A 17 -3.24 10.38 5.10
C LEU A 17 -4.08 11.66 5.02
N ASN A 18 -4.39 12.09 3.79
CA ASN A 18 -5.19 13.28 3.53
C ASN A 18 -6.70 12.98 3.45
N GLY A 19 -7.13 11.73 3.65
CA GLY A 19 -8.52 11.30 3.53
C GLY A 19 -9.07 11.38 2.10
N GLN A 20 -8.20 11.37 1.10
CA GLN A 20 -8.54 11.52 -0.32
C GLN A 20 -8.70 10.19 -1.05
N ALA A 21 -8.24 9.09 -0.47
CA ALA A 21 -8.45 7.73 -0.94
C ALA A 21 -8.82 6.80 0.22
N ALA A 22 -9.62 5.79 -0.07
CA ALA A 22 -9.88 4.71 0.87
C ALA A 22 -8.62 3.85 1.06
N ARG A 23 -8.46 3.24 2.24
CA ARG A 23 -7.30 2.37 2.50
C ARG A 23 -7.36 1.13 1.62
N GLU A 24 -8.56 0.59 1.45
CA GLU A 24 -8.88 -0.56 0.61
C GLU A 24 -8.46 -0.31 -0.85
N GLU A 25 -8.75 0.86 -1.43
CA GLU A 25 -8.37 1.20 -2.82
C GLU A 25 -6.85 1.15 -3.03
N VAL A 26 -6.09 1.65 -2.05
CA VAL A 26 -4.63 1.66 -2.13
C VAL A 26 -4.04 0.27 -1.85
N SER A 27 -4.64 -0.46 -0.90
CA SER A 27 -4.25 -1.83 -0.58
C SER A 27 -4.46 -2.77 -1.77
N ASP A 28 -5.63 -2.70 -2.42
CA ASP A 28 -5.94 -3.46 -3.63
C ASP A 28 -4.92 -3.17 -4.74
N TRP A 29 -4.60 -1.89 -4.97
CA TRP A 29 -3.59 -1.50 -5.96
C TRP A 29 -2.20 -2.08 -5.65
N ALA A 30 -1.77 -2.09 -4.39
CA ALA A 30 -0.49 -2.66 -4.01
C ALA A 30 -0.49 -4.20 -4.10
N CYS A 31 -1.61 -4.83 -3.77
CA CYS A 31 -1.81 -6.28 -3.89
C CYS A 31 -1.63 -6.78 -5.32
N GLU A 32 -1.97 -6.00 -6.35
CA GLU A 32 -1.74 -6.37 -7.75
C GLU A 32 -0.26 -6.67 -8.05
N TYR A 33 0.67 -6.07 -7.30
CA TYR A 33 2.11 -6.34 -7.41
C TYR A 33 2.53 -7.45 -6.45
N VAL A 34 2.16 -7.36 -5.17
CA VAL A 34 2.64 -8.28 -4.12
C VAL A 34 2.13 -9.71 -4.33
N ALA A 35 0.92 -9.87 -4.86
CA ALA A 35 0.31 -11.18 -5.11
C ALA A 35 0.64 -11.75 -6.50
N ALA A 36 1.48 -11.09 -7.30
CA ALA A 36 1.89 -11.60 -8.60
C ALA A 36 2.86 -12.79 -8.44
N ASP A 37 2.71 -13.82 -9.28
CA ASP A 37 3.60 -14.99 -9.27
C ASP A 37 5.07 -14.62 -9.58
N ASP A 38 5.27 -13.59 -10.41
CA ASP A 38 6.58 -13.03 -10.78
C ASP A 38 6.47 -11.48 -10.79
N PRO A 39 6.63 -10.84 -9.62
CA PRO A 39 6.46 -9.39 -9.49
C PRO A 39 7.61 -8.66 -10.18
N ALA A 40 7.29 -7.86 -11.20
CA ALA A 40 8.24 -7.00 -11.90
C ALA A 40 8.57 -5.73 -11.10
N VAL A 41 9.13 -5.91 -9.90
CA VAL A 41 9.59 -4.85 -8.99
C VAL A 41 11.01 -5.21 -8.56
N GLU A 42 12.00 -4.54 -9.12
CA GLU A 42 13.42 -4.79 -8.86
C GLU A 42 13.95 -3.89 -7.72
N ASP A 43 13.37 -2.71 -7.55
CA ASP A 43 13.73 -1.79 -6.48
C ASP A 43 13.21 -2.29 -5.11
N GLU A 44 14.14 -2.66 -4.22
CA GLU A 44 13.84 -3.19 -2.89
C GLU A 44 13.04 -2.20 -2.03
N THR A 45 13.31 -0.89 -2.13
CA THR A 45 12.56 0.13 -1.37
C THR A 45 11.12 0.25 -1.89
N VAL A 46 10.92 0.14 -3.20
CA VAL A 46 9.58 0.08 -3.79
C VAL A 46 8.86 -1.19 -3.34
N TRP A 47 9.54 -2.33 -3.35
CA TRP A 47 8.96 -3.60 -2.91
C TRP A 47 8.49 -3.54 -1.44
N GLU A 48 9.34 -3.05 -0.52
CA GLU A 48 8.97 -2.89 0.89
C GLU A 48 7.75 -1.97 1.05
N MET A 49 7.71 -0.85 0.31
CA MET A 49 6.57 0.07 0.34
C MET A 49 5.28 -0.58 -0.17
N LEU A 50 5.34 -1.39 -1.22
CA LEU A 50 4.18 -2.12 -1.73
C LEU A 50 3.67 -3.14 -0.71
N VAL A 51 4.58 -3.86 -0.04
CA VAL A 51 4.22 -4.79 1.04
C VAL A 51 3.48 -4.06 2.17
N TYR A 52 3.99 -2.90 2.63
CA TYR A 52 3.30 -2.09 3.64
C TYR A 52 1.93 -1.60 3.17
N LEU A 53 1.84 -1.08 1.94
CA LEU A 53 0.60 -0.55 1.40
C LEU A 53 -0.45 -1.66 1.20
N SER A 54 -0.04 -2.87 0.84
CA SER A 54 -0.91 -4.04 0.67
C SER A 54 -1.51 -4.58 1.98
N GLY A 55 -0.98 -4.14 3.13
CA GLY A 55 -1.53 -4.44 4.46
C GLY A 55 -2.24 -3.26 5.11
N PHE A 56 -2.34 -2.12 4.43
CA PHE A 56 -2.73 -0.86 5.08
C PHE A 56 -4.23 -0.80 5.45
N ASP A 57 -5.05 -1.64 4.81
CA ASP A 57 -6.46 -1.82 5.09
C ASP A 57 -6.75 -2.92 6.13
N LEU A 58 -5.72 -3.58 6.66
CA LEU A 58 -5.89 -4.58 7.72
C LEU A 58 -6.56 -3.94 8.94
N LYS A 59 -7.59 -4.63 9.43
CA LYS A 59 -8.40 -4.21 10.57
C LYS A 59 -8.02 -5.01 11.82
N ASP A 60 -7.86 -4.31 12.93
CA ASP A 60 -7.75 -4.92 14.26
C ASP A 60 -9.15 -5.25 14.82
N SER A 61 -10.16 -4.43 14.46
CA SER A 61 -11.58 -4.67 14.78
C SER A 61 -12.48 -4.13 13.66
N PRO A 62 -13.80 -4.41 13.64
CA PRO A 62 -14.70 -3.95 12.58
C PRO A 62 -14.60 -2.45 12.27
N ASP A 63 -14.34 -1.64 13.30
CA ASP A 63 -14.34 -0.18 13.27
C ASP A 63 -12.94 0.44 13.40
N ALA A 64 -11.87 -0.36 13.48
CA ALA A 64 -10.50 0.14 13.66
C ALA A 64 -9.48 -0.57 12.78
N TYR A 65 -8.62 0.22 12.13
CA TYR A 65 -7.47 -0.30 11.40
C TYR A 65 -6.34 -0.71 12.35
N LEU A 66 -5.60 -1.75 11.96
CA LEU A 66 -4.42 -2.23 12.68
C LEU A 66 -3.33 -1.15 12.72
N HIS A 67 -3.07 -0.50 11.59
CA HIS A 67 -2.08 0.58 11.49
C HIS A 67 -2.71 1.94 11.74
N THR A 68 -2.22 2.67 12.74
CA THR A 68 -2.67 4.03 13.09
C THR A 68 -1.51 5.03 13.01
N LEU A 69 -1.81 6.33 13.16
CA LEU A 69 -0.78 7.38 13.15
C LEU A 69 -0.05 7.53 14.49
N GLU A 70 -0.50 6.83 15.53
CA GLU A 70 -0.05 7.01 16.91
C GLU A 70 1.04 6.00 17.34
N GLU A 71 1.64 5.26 16.41
CA GLU A 71 2.73 4.31 16.69
C GLU A 71 4.12 4.84 16.31
#